data_AF-A0A128F863-F1
#
_entry.id   AF-A0A128F863-F1
#
_cell.length_a   1.000
_cell.length_b   1.000
_cell.length_c   1.000
_cell.angle_alpha   90.00
_cell.angle_beta   90.00
_cell.angle_gamma   90.00
#
_symmetry.space_group_name_H-M   'P 1'
#
loop_
_entity.id
_entity.type
_entity.pdbx_description
1 polymer ?
#
loop_
_entity_poly.entity_id
_entity_poly.type
_entity_poly.pdbx_seq_one_letter_code
_entity_poly.pdbx_strand_id
1 'polypeptide(L)'
;MADTPEQSDHTSVKARIESIKNNEMTAPDLFPFAGNPREEMPGGIPFRLMDYLELVDWTGRQIRDDKRGYISRALPPILLRLGFDKADWLNACTQVERGRLIGSSQAIKASLPHLNRKRLSGLRLPDS
;
A
#
# COMPACT_ATOMS: atom_id res chain seq x y z
N MET A 1 9.38 -6.07 -15.22
CA MET A 1 9.00 -5.88 -13.80
C MET A 1 10.07 -6.55 -12.95
N ALA A 2 10.66 -5.85 -11.97
CA ALA A 2 11.82 -6.32 -11.22
C ALA A 2 11.55 -7.64 -10.45
N ASP A 3 12.58 -8.44 -10.19
CA ASP A 3 12.41 -9.75 -9.54
C ASP A 3 12.25 -9.64 -8.02
N THR A 4 12.81 -8.58 -7.42
CA THR A 4 12.61 -8.23 -6.01
C THR A 4 12.32 -6.72 -5.88
N PRO A 5 11.69 -6.27 -4.77
CA PRO A 5 11.40 -4.86 -4.55
C PRO A 5 12.64 -3.94 -4.60
N GLU A 6 13.80 -4.45 -4.16
CA GLU A 6 15.09 -3.75 -4.10
C GLU A 6 15.68 -3.47 -5.50
N GLN A 7 15.29 -4.24 -6.51
CA GLN A 7 15.76 -4.16 -7.90
C GLN A 7 14.88 -3.27 -8.79
N SER A 8 13.79 -2.71 -8.26
CA SER A 8 12.92 -1.83 -9.03
C SER A 8 13.46 -0.40 -9.06
N ASP A 9 13.63 0.17 -10.26
CA ASP A 9 14.34 1.44 -10.47
C ASP A 9 13.61 2.68 -9.92
N HIS A 10 12.27 2.65 -9.84
CA HIS A 10 11.46 3.81 -9.45
C HIS A 10 10.34 3.44 -8.49
N THR A 11 10.70 2.98 -7.27
CA THR A 11 9.73 2.67 -6.22
C THR A 11 10.05 3.35 -4.90
N SER A 12 9.02 3.57 -4.09
CA SER A 12 9.18 4.00 -2.71
C SER A 12 10.06 3.05 -1.89
N VAL A 13 10.06 1.76 -2.21
CA VAL A 13 10.93 0.77 -1.58
C VAL A 13 12.39 1.06 -1.89
N LYS A 14 12.73 1.29 -3.18
CA LYS A 14 14.09 1.62 -3.61
C LYS A 14 14.62 2.88 -2.91
N ALA A 15 13.86 3.97 -2.94
CA ALA A 15 14.25 5.23 -2.31
C ALA A 15 14.52 5.05 -0.80
N ARG A 16 13.69 4.28 -0.10
CA ARG A 16 13.88 3.98 1.33
C ARG A 16 15.12 3.12 1.59
N ILE A 17 15.43 2.15 0.72
CA ILE A 17 16.64 1.33 0.83
C ILE A 17 17.89 2.18 0.64
N GLU A 18 17.89 3.09 -0.34
CA GLU A 18 19.03 3.98 -0.59
C GLU A 18 19.28 4.91 0.59
N SER A 19 18.25 5.51 1.15
CA SER A 19 18.38 6.33 2.36
C SER A 19 18.91 5.55 3.56
N ILE A 20 18.45 4.31 3.78
CA ILE A 20 19.00 3.45 4.85
C ILE A 20 20.49 3.18 4.63
N LYS A 21 20.91 2.90 3.39
CA LYS A 21 22.33 2.67 3.05
C LYS A 21 23.19 3.92 3.29
N ASN A 22 22.59 5.10 3.15
CA ASN A 22 23.24 6.39 3.38
C ASN A 22 23.13 6.87 4.84
N ASN A 23 22.61 6.04 5.77
CA ASN A 23 22.31 6.40 7.16
C ASN A 23 21.35 7.61 7.31
N GLU A 24 20.45 7.79 6.34
CA GLU A 24 19.41 8.81 6.40
C GLU A 24 18.16 8.25 7.09
N MET A 25 17.51 9.09 7.90
CA MET A 25 16.34 8.68 8.69
C MET A 25 15.07 8.49 7.83
N THR A 26 14.94 9.21 6.72
CA THR A 26 13.82 9.06 5.79
C THR A 26 14.27 9.30 4.36
N ALA A 27 13.53 8.71 3.42
CA ALA A 27 13.74 8.96 2.01
C ALA A 27 13.25 10.34 1.58
N PRO A 28 13.98 11.04 0.69
CA PRO A 28 13.54 12.31 0.14
C PRO A 28 12.17 12.14 -0.54
N ASP A 29 11.33 13.15 -0.40
CA ASP A 29 9.97 13.21 -0.97
C ASP A 29 8.99 12.12 -0.48
N LEU A 30 9.38 11.31 0.51
CA LEU A 30 8.53 10.29 1.12
C LEU A 30 8.25 10.60 2.59
N PHE A 31 6.98 10.52 2.96
CA PHE A 31 6.57 10.67 4.34
C PHE A 31 7.22 9.58 5.23
N PRO A 32 7.81 9.94 6.39
CA PRO A 32 8.52 8.98 7.23
C PRO A 32 7.57 7.98 7.87
N PHE A 33 8.05 6.78 8.20
CA PHE A 33 7.29 5.82 8.99
C PHE A 33 7.49 6.12 10.48
N ALA A 34 6.42 6.56 11.16
CA ALA A 34 6.44 6.86 12.58
C ALA A 34 6.32 5.61 13.48
N GLY A 35 6.08 4.42 12.91
CA GLY A 35 5.94 3.18 13.67
C GLY A 35 4.55 3.02 14.27
N ASN A 36 4.48 2.52 15.51
CA ASN A 36 3.22 2.33 16.24
C ASN A 36 3.20 3.15 17.54
N PRO A 37 3.32 4.49 17.49
CA PRO A 37 3.41 5.32 18.68
C PRO A 37 2.06 5.40 19.41
N ARG A 38 2.11 5.34 20.75
CA ARG A 38 0.96 5.59 21.65
C ARG A 38 1.14 7.00 22.23
N GLU A 39 0.27 7.92 21.83
CA GLU A 39 0.22 9.36 22.15
C GLU A 39 1.53 10.16 21.95
N GLU A 40 1.39 11.46 21.62
CA GLU A 40 2.40 12.29 20.95
C GLU A 40 3.01 11.65 19.70
N MET A 41 2.15 11.41 18.70
CA MET A 41 2.58 10.87 17.41
C MET A 41 3.41 11.90 16.63
N PRO A 42 4.69 11.62 16.31
CA PRO A 42 5.45 12.45 15.40
C PRO A 42 4.83 12.40 14.00
N GLY A 43 4.95 13.50 13.24
CA GLY A 43 4.45 13.56 11.87
C GLY A 43 5.02 12.42 11.01
N GLY A 44 4.15 11.52 10.56
CA GLY A 44 4.57 10.35 9.80
C GLY A 44 3.45 9.35 9.56
N ILE A 45 3.74 8.31 8.80
CA ILE A 45 2.87 7.18 8.54
C ILE A 45 2.79 6.32 9.83
N PRO A 46 1.60 6.05 10.39
CA PRO A 46 1.40 5.28 11.64
C PRO A 46 1.62 3.77 11.48
N PHE A 47 2.65 3.36 10.75
CA PHE A 47 3.02 1.96 10.53
C PHE A 47 4.52 1.79 10.64
N ARG A 48 4.96 0.56 10.94
CA ARG A 48 6.39 0.22 10.91
C ARG A 48 6.80 0.02 9.45
N LEU A 49 8.01 0.48 9.10
CA LEU A 49 8.59 0.22 7.77
C LEU A 49 8.60 -1.28 7.45
N MET A 50 8.88 -2.13 8.43
CA MET A 50 8.87 -3.59 8.26
C MET A 50 7.49 -4.14 7.86
N ASP A 51 6.41 -3.63 8.46
CA ASP A 51 5.05 -4.06 8.12
C ASP A 51 4.70 -3.69 6.66
N TYR A 52 5.17 -2.53 6.21
CA TYR A 52 5.02 -2.08 4.83
C TYR A 52 5.81 -2.96 3.85
N LEU A 53 7.08 -3.26 4.15
CA LEU A 53 7.91 -4.12 3.30
C LEU A 53 7.36 -5.54 3.20
N GLU A 54 6.90 -6.10 4.33
CA GLU A 54 6.22 -7.40 4.37
C GLU A 54 4.98 -7.40 3.48
N LEU A 55 4.14 -6.35 3.57
CA LEU A 55 2.95 -6.21 2.74
C LEU A 55 3.29 -6.13 1.24
N VAL A 56 4.32 -5.36 0.86
CA VAL A 56 4.73 -5.22 -0.54
C VAL A 56 5.27 -6.54 -1.10
N ASP A 57 6.17 -7.23 -0.38
CA ASP A 57 6.69 -8.53 -0.81
C ASP A 57 5.57 -9.57 -0.89
N TRP A 58 4.70 -9.64 0.13
CA TRP A 58 3.55 -10.54 0.15
C TRP A 58 2.63 -10.28 -1.05
N THR A 59 2.28 -9.02 -1.33
CA THR A 59 1.41 -8.64 -2.46
C THR A 59 2.03 -9.01 -3.80
N GLY A 60 3.32 -8.71 -4.00
CA GLY A 60 4.03 -9.06 -5.23
C GLY A 60 4.05 -10.57 -5.50
N ARG A 61 4.19 -11.38 -4.43
CA ARG A 61 4.10 -12.85 -4.53
C ARG A 61 2.69 -13.36 -4.79
N GLN A 62 1.65 -12.70 -4.26
CA GLN A 62 0.26 -13.13 -4.52
C GLN A 62 -0.18 -12.86 -5.97
N ILE A 63 0.38 -11.85 -6.64
CA ILE A 63 0.01 -11.48 -8.02
C ILE A 63 0.80 -12.30 -9.06
N ARG A 64 1.99 -12.79 -8.71
CA ARG A 64 2.85 -13.60 -9.59
C ARG A 64 2.61 -15.10 -9.37
N ASP A 65 1.80 -15.70 -10.23
CA ASP A 65 1.54 -17.16 -10.26
C ASP A 65 2.78 -18.01 -10.62
N ASP A 66 3.87 -17.40 -11.10
CA ASP A 66 5.05 -18.08 -11.65
C ASP A 66 6.18 -18.35 -10.64
N LYS A 67 6.14 -17.78 -9.43
CA LYS A 67 7.15 -18.05 -8.39
C LYS A 67 6.79 -19.24 -7.51
N ARG A 68 7.42 -20.40 -7.79
CA ARG A 68 7.46 -21.55 -6.87
C ARG A 68 8.28 -21.21 -5.62
N GLY A 69 7.61 -21.06 -4.48
CA GLY A 69 8.21 -20.88 -3.16
C GLY A 69 7.12 -20.94 -2.09
N TYR A 70 7.47 -21.30 -0.86
CA TYR A 70 6.53 -21.43 0.25
C TYR A 70 5.74 -20.12 0.44
N ILE A 71 4.46 -20.13 0.05
CA ILE A 71 3.54 -19.02 0.26
C ILE A 71 3.16 -19.06 1.73
N SER A 72 3.52 -18.03 2.51
CA SER A 72 2.87 -17.83 3.80
C SER A 72 1.38 -17.62 3.52
N ARG A 73 0.57 -18.62 3.86
CA ARG A 73 -0.89 -18.54 3.76
C ARG A 73 -1.48 -17.50 4.73
N ALA A 74 -0.69 -17.07 5.71
CA ALA A 74 -1.11 -16.07 6.67
C ALA A 74 -1.22 -14.70 6.01
N LEU A 75 -2.37 -14.06 6.23
CA LEU A 75 -2.61 -12.68 5.84
C LEU A 75 -1.73 -11.76 6.71
N PRO A 76 -0.97 -10.82 6.12
CA PRO A 76 -0.22 -9.84 6.89
C PRO A 76 -1.12 -9.13 7.92
N PRO A 77 -0.69 -8.99 9.19
CA PRO A 77 -1.51 -8.38 10.25
C PRO A 77 -1.99 -6.96 9.92
N ILE A 78 -1.25 -6.23 9.07
CA ILE A 78 -1.63 -4.91 8.59
C ILE A 78 -2.94 -4.93 7.78
N LEU A 79 -3.20 -5.98 7.00
CA LEU A 79 -4.45 -6.09 6.23
C LEU A 79 -5.65 -6.32 7.16
N LEU A 80 -5.50 -7.16 8.18
CA LEU A 80 -6.52 -7.38 9.21
C LEU A 80 -6.85 -6.07 9.95
N ARG A 81 -5.83 -5.29 10.33
CA ARG A 81 -6.01 -3.99 11.00
C ARG A 81 -6.75 -2.97 10.13
N LEU A 82 -6.58 -3.05 8.81
CA LEU A 82 -7.21 -2.15 7.84
C LEU A 82 -8.57 -2.66 7.36
N GLY A 83 -9.06 -3.80 7.87
CA GLY A 83 -10.33 -4.39 7.46
C GLY A 83 -10.31 -5.00 6.06
N PHE A 84 -9.14 -5.27 5.50
CA PHE A 84 -9.01 -5.96 4.21
C PHE A 84 -8.89 -7.45 4.40
N ASP A 85 -9.68 -8.20 3.64
CA ASP A 85 -9.37 -9.60 3.38
C ASP A 85 -8.37 -9.74 2.21
N LYS A 86 -7.92 -10.98 1.96
CA LYS A 86 -6.99 -11.27 0.87
C LYS A 86 -7.55 -10.88 -0.50
N ALA A 87 -8.80 -11.23 -0.79
CA ALA A 87 -9.38 -11.08 -2.11
C ALA A 87 -9.59 -9.60 -2.44
N ASP A 88 -10.14 -8.83 -1.49
CA ASP A 88 -10.38 -7.40 -1.61
C ASP A 88 -9.07 -6.64 -1.80
N TRP A 89 -8.03 -6.99 -1.06
CA TRP A 89 -6.71 -6.37 -1.22
C TRP A 89 -6.10 -6.64 -2.59
N LEU A 90 -6.07 -7.89 -3.05
CA LEU A 90 -5.50 -8.23 -4.36
C LEU A 90 -6.30 -7.63 -5.51
N ASN A 91 -7.62 -7.59 -5.37
CA ASN A 91 -8.50 -6.89 -6.27
C ASN A 91 -8.16 -5.39 -6.32
N ALA A 92 -7.93 -4.79 -5.15
CA ALA A 92 -7.55 -3.39 -5.07
C ALA A 92 -6.22 -3.13 -5.78
N CYS A 93 -5.17 -3.88 -5.46
CA CYS A 93 -3.84 -3.71 -6.05
C CYS A 93 -3.81 -3.90 -7.58
N THR A 94 -4.66 -4.76 -8.13
CA THR A 94 -4.69 -5.07 -9.58
C THR A 94 -5.62 -4.15 -10.37
N GLN A 95 -6.64 -3.58 -9.74
CA GLN A 95 -7.61 -2.69 -10.40
C GLN A 95 -7.40 -1.21 -10.13
N VAL A 96 -6.49 -0.84 -9.22
CA VAL A 96 -6.22 0.55 -8.83
C VAL A 96 -5.94 1.46 -10.04
N GLU A 97 -5.24 0.95 -11.06
CA GLU A 97 -4.87 1.71 -12.27
C GLU A 97 -6.01 1.84 -13.29
N ARG A 98 -7.08 1.03 -13.16
CA ARG A 98 -8.22 1.04 -14.11
C ARG A 98 -9.24 2.14 -13.80
N GLY A 99 -9.19 2.69 -12.59
CA GLY A 99 -10.13 3.68 -12.08
C GLY A 99 -9.56 5.09 -12.03
N ARG A 100 -10.45 6.10 -11.90
CA ARG A 100 -10.02 7.48 -11.59
C ARG A 100 -10.22 7.86 -10.13
N LEU A 101 -10.95 7.03 -9.38
CA LEU A 101 -11.32 7.27 -7.98
C LEU A 101 -11.09 6.00 -7.19
N ILE A 102 -10.55 6.14 -5.98
CA ILE A 102 -10.36 5.04 -5.04
C ILE A 102 -10.82 5.54 -3.67
N GLY A 103 -11.63 4.77 -2.97
CA GLY A 103 -12.12 5.13 -1.64
C GLY A 103 -13.39 4.40 -1.26
N SER A 104 -13.93 4.73 -0.07
CA SER A 104 -15.22 4.20 0.37
C SER A 104 -16.36 4.68 -0.52
N SER A 105 -17.48 3.97 -0.50
CA SER A 105 -18.65 4.36 -1.30
C SER A 105 -19.14 5.77 -0.97
N GLN A 106 -19.04 6.17 0.30
CA GLN A 106 -19.44 7.49 0.77
C GLN A 106 -18.45 8.57 0.32
N ALA A 107 -17.14 8.36 0.49
CA ALA A 107 -16.12 9.32 0.10
C ALA A 107 -16.13 9.57 -1.42
N ILE A 108 -16.30 8.51 -2.22
CA ILE A 108 -16.42 8.65 -3.66
C ILE A 108 -17.67 9.46 -4.03
N LYS A 109 -18.84 9.16 -3.44
CA LYS A 109 -20.06 9.94 -3.71
C LYS A 109 -19.93 11.42 -3.31
N ALA A 110 -19.31 11.69 -2.17
CA ALA A 110 -19.09 13.05 -1.67
C ALA A 110 -18.12 13.87 -2.55
N SER A 111 -17.14 13.21 -3.18
CA SER A 111 -16.14 13.88 -4.04
C SER A 111 -16.61 14.12 -5.48
N LEU A 112 -17.62 13.39 -5.98
CA LEU A 112 -18.12 13.52 -7.35
C LEU A 112 -18.49 14.96 -7.78
N PRO A 113 -19.20 15.77 -6.95
CA PRO A 113 -19.52 17.15 -7.28
C PRO A 113 -18.28 18.03 -7.46
N HIS A 114 -17.27 17.85 -6.60
CA HIS A 114 -16.01 18.62 -6.64
C HIS A 114 -15.15 18.27 -7.86
N LEU A 115 -15.37 17.10 -8.45
CA LEU A 115 -14.67 16.64 -9.66
C LEU A 115 -15.48 16.86 -10.94
N ASN A 116 -16.61 17.60 -10.88
CA ASN A 116 -17.54 17.82 -12.00
C ASN A 116 -17.99 16.51 -12.67
N ARG A 117 -18.24 15.46 -11.88
CA ARG A 117 -18.58 14.12 -12.38
C ARG A 117 -19.94 13.65 -11.87
N LYS A 118 -20.69 13.01 -12.76
CA LYS A 118 -22.00 12.40 -12.44
C LYS A 118 -21.97 10.87 -12.34
N ARG A 119 -20.95 10.21 -12.91
CA ARG A 119 -20.81 8.75 -12.93
C ARG A 119 -19.57 8.31 -12.18
N LEU A 120 -19.70 7.22 -11.45
CA LEU A 120 -18.64 6.60 -10.67
C LEU A 120 -17.75 5.74 -11.60
N SER A 121 -16.45 6.01 -11.61
CA SER A 121 -15.45 5.26 -12.36
C SER A 121 -14.22 5.12 -11.48
N GLY A 122 -14.09 3.98 -10.82
CA GLY A 122 -13.17 3.83 -9.71
C GLY A 122 -13.31 2.51 -8.98
N LEU A 123 -12.31 2.25 -8.13
CA LEU A 123 -12.26 1.13 -7.21
C LEU A 123 -12.94 1.53 -5.90
N ARG A 124 -13.88 0.71 -5.41
CA ARG A 124 -14.46 0.89 -4.08
C ARG A 124 -13.66 0.05 -3.09
N LEU A 125 -13.18 0.70 -2.04
CA LEU A 125 -12.60 -0.02 -0.91
C LEU A 125 -13.73 -0.53 0.00
N PRO A 126 -13.51 -1.63 0.75
CA PRO A 126 -14.44 -2.07 1.78
C PRO A 126 -14.78 -0.91 2.72
N ASP A 127 -16.04 -0.83 3.14
CA ASP A 127 -16.44 0.12 4.17
C ASP A 127 -15.92 -0.45 5.51
N SER A 128 -14.92 0.22 6.09
CA SER A 128 -14.30 -0.11 7.38
C SER A 128 -15.12 0.38 8.57
#